data_AF-A0A4D6N676-F1
#
_entry.id   AF-A0A4D6N676-F1
#
_cell.length_a   1.000
_cell.length_b   1.000
_cell.length_c   1.000
_cell.angle_alpha   90.00
_cell.angle_beta   90.00
_cell.angle_gamma   90.00
#
_symmetry.space_group_name_H-M   'P 1'
#
loop_
_entity.id
_entity.type
_entity.pdbx_description
1 polymer ?
#
loop_
_entity_poly.entity_id
_entity_poly.type
_entity_poly.pdbx_seq_one_letter_code
_entity_poly.pdbx_strand_id
1 'polypeptide(L)'
;MGSSTTLLVLLFVLGNGVAVTMGRFLRTEVEVIEEDLDEELFLVKESKLVANTSAGKMVVFYDRRVPERLQIATTTMEPRSLMIHRFLAATNVMYVVSGEANLGYIDQNNQRLTQIRLREGDVYQIPAGSAFYIANEESDQKLEIISGIEPSQGLGDDKITEDPPRSYNLNKRKPDFENKYGWRVAVDGSQYHPLKSSGIGIYHEYLSAGSMMAPRVNPMATEYGIVVNGSGRVQVLFPNGSNAMDTNITKGDVFFIPSNFPYCEIAHKGESLELLGFTTSAQRNRPVVLVGARSVVRTMEGPELATSFGVSKEEIKHLVSAQHESVILPTP
;
A
#
# COMPACT_ATOMS: atom_id res chain seq x y z
N MET A 1 -0.74 26.80 -32.69
CA MET A 1 -0.39 27.19 -31.30
C MET A 1 -1.60 26.87 -30.43
N GLY A 2 -1.66 25.63 -29.95
CA GLY A 2 -2.80 25.12 -29.17
C GLY A 2 -2.46 25.17 -27.68
N SER A 3 -3.31 25.84 -26.91
CA SER A 3 -3.20 26.03 -25.46
C SER A 3 -3.37 24.71 -24.70
N SER A 4 -2.50 24.48 -23.73
CA SER A 4 -2.33 23.25 -22.93
C SER A 4 -3.46 22.97 -21.91
N THR A 5 -4.70 23.38 -22.19
CA THR A 5 -5.75 23.54 -21.17
C THR A 5 -6.92 22.56 -21.29
N THR A 6 -6.86 21.56 -22.18
CA THR A 6 -8.02 20.72 -22.51
C THR A 6 -7.87 19.25 -22.08
N LEU A 7 -7.35 19.01 -20.88
CA LEU A 7 -7.31 17.69 -20.24
C LEU A 7 -8.27 17.60 -19.03
N LEU A 8 -9.25 18.50 -18.91
CA LEU A 8 -9.88 18.84 -17.63
C LEU A 8 -11.37 18.49 -17.47
N VAL A 9 -11.99 17.66 -18.32
CA VAL A 9 -13.47 17.51 -18.24
C VAL A 9 -13.99 16.08 -18.05
N LEU A 10 -13.18 15.00 -18.12
CA LEU A 10 -13.76 13.65 -18.00
C LEU A 10 -13.80 13.02 -16.60
N LEU A 11 -13.11 13.58 -15.61
CA LEU A 11 -13.19 13.08 -14.22
C LEU A 11 -14.49 13.53 -13.50
N PHE A 12 -15.31 14.38 -14.14
CA PHE A 12 -16.39 15.11 -13.48
C PHE A 12 -17.70 14.33 -13.24
N VAL A 13 -17.91 13.15 -13.83
CA VAL A 13 -19.27 12.55 -13.85
C VAL A 13 -19.43 11.24 -13.05
N LEU A 14 -18.35 10.61 -12.57
CA LEU A 14 -18.46 9.39 -11.73
C LEU A 14 -18.16 9.61 -10.23
N GLY A 15 -17.77 10.82 -9.82
CA GLY A 15 -17.29 11.10 -8.46
C GLY A 15 -18.26 11.78 -7.48
N ASN A 16 -19.48 12.17 -7.91
CA ASN A 16 -20.30 13.10 -7.12
C ASN A 16 -20.98 12.52 -5.86
N GLY A 17 -20.82 11.22 -5.59
CA GLY A 17 -21.30 10.60 -4.34
C GLY A 17 -20.23 10.45 -3.24
N VAL A 18 -18.94 10.45 -3.61
CA VAL A 18 -17.81 10.14 -2.67
C VAL A 18 -16.96 11.38 -2.39
N ALA A 19 -16.98 12.39 -3.28
CA ALA A 19 -16.28 13.66 -3.10
C ALA A 19 -16.76 14.45 -1.85
N VAL A 20 -17.95 14.17 -1.32
CA VAL A 20 -18.55 14.95 -0.22
C VAL A 20 -17.88 14.67 1.13
N THR A 21 -17.32 13.48 1.34
CA THR A 21 -16.75 13.10 2.65
C THR A 21 -15.29 13.57 2.78
N MET A 22 -14.49 13.47 1.71
CA MET A 22 -13.10 13.99 1.69
C MET A 22 -13.03 15.48 1.31
N GLY A 23 -13.99 15.97 0.51
CA GLY A 23 -14.18 17.40 0.26
C GLY A 23 -14.65 18.17 1.50
N ARG A 24 -15.01 17.48 2.59
CA ARG A 24 -15.09 18.07 3.95
C ARG A 24 -13.73 18.06 4.65
N PHE A 25 -12.90 17.04 4.47
CA PHE A 25 -11.58 16.95 5.11
C PHE A 25 -10.65 18.12 4.72
N LEU A 26 -10.58 18.49 3.44
CA LEU A 26 -9.80 19.67 3.01
C LEU A 26 -10.52 21.02 3.25
N ARG A 27 -11.82 21.02 3.58
CA ARG A 27 -12.65 22.24 3.53
C ARG A 27 -13.20 22.71 4.88
N THR A 28 -12.98 21.98 5.98
CA THR A 28 -13.61 22.36 7.26
C THR A 28 -12.80 23.31 8.15
N GLU A 29 -11.56 23.69 7.80
CA GLU A 29 -10.87 24.83 8.46
C GLU A 29 -9.99 25.71 7.55
N VAL A 30 -10.02 25.53 6.23
CA VAL A 30 -9.21 26.36 5.33
C VAL A 30 -9.99 26.62 4.03
N GLU A 31 -10.20 27.89 3.68
CA GLU A 31 -10.27 28.28 2.27
C GLU A 31 -8.89 27.93 1.68
N VAL A 32 -8.69 26.68 1.25
CA VAL A 32 -7.39 26.23 0.72
C VAL A 32 -7.22 26.90 -0.63
N ILE A 33 -6.40 27.94 -0.66
CA ILE A 33 -5.74 28.42 -1.87
C ILE A 33 -4.78 27.29 -2.28
N GLU A 34 -4.93 26.72 -3.48
CA GLU A 34 -4.09 25.63 -4.02
C GLU A 34 -2.57 25.96 -3.99
N GLU A 35 -2.18 27.22 -3.73
CA GLU A 35 -0.81 27.73 -3.74
C GLU A 35 0.05 27.33 -2.52
N ASP A 36 -0.51 26.79 -1.43
CA ASP A 36 0.23 26.45 -0.19
C ASP A 36 0.27 24.94 0.14
N LEU A 37 -0.01 24.06 -0.81
CA LEU A 37 0.06 22.61 -0.58
C LEU A 37 1.52 22.13 -0.54
N ASP A 38 1.87 21.40 0.53
CA ASP A 38 3.17 20.75 0.71
C ASP A 38 3.49 19.82 -0.48
N GLU A 39 4.63 20.03 -1.14
CA GLU A 39 5.09 19.23 -2.29
C GLU A 39 5.22 17.72 -1.99
N GLU A 40 5.22 17.35 -0.71
CA GLU A 40 5.31 15.98 -0.20
C GLU A 40 4.06 15.60 0.63
N LEU A 41 2.89 16.11 0.24
CA LEU A 41 1.61 15.93 0.96
C LEU A 41 1.34 14.49 1.41
N PHE A 42 1.66 13.50 0.57
CA PHE A 42 1.39 12.09 0.79
C PHE A 42 2.59 11.28 1.28
N LEU A 43 3.74 11.92 1.56
CA LEU A 43 4.83 11.27 2.29
C LEU A 43 4.53 11.24 3.79
N VAL A 44 4.82 10.11 4.43
CA VAL A 44 4.71 9.95 5.88
C VAL A 44 5.98 10.49 6.53
N LYS A 45 5.93 11.77 6.93
CA LYS A 45 7.10 12.49 7.50
C LYS A 45 7.34 12.18 8.98
N GLU A 46 6.31 11.79 9.73
CA GLU A 46 6.47 11.48 11.15
C GLU A 46 6.89 10.02 11.36
N SER A 47 7.93 9.84 12.17
CA SER A 47 8.32 8.52 12.66
C SER A 47 8.75 8.59 14.13
N LYS A 48 8.57 7.47 14.84
CA LYS A 48 8.98 7.30 16.22
C LYS A 48 9.90 6.09 16.33
N LEU A 49 11.08 6.33 16.88
CA LEU A 49 12.00 5.27 17.29
C LEU A 49 11.47 4.63 18.58
N VAL A 50 10.82 3.48 18.44
CA VAL A 50 10.19 2.77 19.58
C VAL A 50 11.23 1.97 20.34
N ALA A 51 12.20 1.39 19.64
CA ALA A 51 13.34 0.70 20.23
C ALA A 51 14.60 0.95 19.41
N ASN A 52 15.73 1.16 20.09
CA ASN A 52 17.05 1.23 19.49
C ASN A 52 18.07 0.69 20.49
N THR A 53 18.49 -0.55 20.29
CA THR A 53 19.35 -1.29 21.21
C THR A 53 20.42 -2.03 20.41
N SER A 54 21.40 -2.61 21.10
CA SER A 54 22.37 -3.51 20.46
C SER A 54 21.75 -4.79 19.90
N ALA A 55 20.51 -5.12 20.26
CA ALA A 55 19.79 -6.31 19.79
C ALA A 55 18.91 -6.04 18.57
N GLY A 56 18.71 -4.77 18.20
CA GLY A 56 17.83 -4.40 17.09
C GLY A 56 17.19 -3.02 17.23
N LYS A 57 16.39 -2.67 16.21
CA LYS A 57 15.74 -1.37 16.05
C LYS A 57 14.30 -1.55 15.59
N MET A 58 13.39 -0.76 16.18
CA MET A 58 12.00 -0.65 15.74
C MET A 58 11.64 0.81 15.49
N VAL A 59 11.14 1.11 14.30
CA VAL A 59 10.66 2.44 13.91
C VAL A 59 9.21 2.33 13.48
N VAL A 60 8.35 3.22 13.99
CA VAL A 60 6.94 3.31 13.61
C VAL A 60 6.70 4.62 12.90
N PHE A 61 6.24 4.54 11.66
CA PHE A 61 5.81 5.62 10.80
C PHE A 61 4.29 5.80 10.93
N TYR A 62 3.86 7.04 11.07
CA TYR A 62 2.45 7.39 11.21
C TYR A 62 2.21 8.80 10.69
N ASP A 63 0.97 9.13 10.34
CA ASP A 63 0.62 10.48 9.91
C ASP A 63 -0.63 10.94 10.66
N ARG A 64 -0.50 12.03 11.43
CA ARG A 64 -1.61 12.57 12.24
C ARG A 64 -2.71 13.19 11.39
N ARG A 65 -2.42 13.53 10.13
CA ARG A 65 -3.37 14.12 9.18
C ARG A 65 -4.32 13.06 8.64
N VAL A 66 -3.95 11.78 8.66
CA VAL A 66 -4.73 10.74 7.99
C VAL A 66 -5.80 10.17 8.93
N PRO A 67 -7.10 10.22 8.55
CA PRO A 67 -8.19 9.74 9.40
C PRO A 67 -8.18 8.20 9.55
N GLU A 68 -7.66 7.49 8.54
CA GLU A 68 -7.42 6.05 8.57
C GLU A 68 -6.08 5.78 9.28
N ARG A 69 -6.12 5.19 10.48
CA ARG A 69 -5.01 5.20 11.44
C ARG A 69 -3.96 4.12 11.23
N LEU A 70 -3.77 3.65 10.00
CA LEU A 70 -2.78 2.61 9.75
C LEU A 70 -1.38 3.18 9.96
N GLN A 71 -0.60 2.52 10.82
CA GLN A 71 0.80 2.83 11.08
C GLN A 71 1.65 1.76 10.41
N ILE A 72 2.80 2.17 9.86
CA ILE A 72 3.77 1.25 9.28
C ILE A 72 4.93 1.12 10.25
N ALA A 73 5.26 -0.10 10.65
CA ALA A 73 6.42 -0.35 11.50
C ALA A 73 7.48 -1.16 10.76
N THR A 74 8.74 -0.78 10.94
CA THR A 74 9.90 -1.58 10.53
C THR A 74 10.59 -2.10 11.79
N THR A 75 10.93 -3.37 11.80
CA THR A 75 11.63 -4.03 12.90
C THR A 75 12.82 -4.77 12.34
N THR A 76 14.00 -4.48 12.88
CA THR A 76 15.25 -5.17 12.57
C THR A 76 15.78 -5.80 13.85
N MET A 77 16.19 -7.06 13.78
CA MET A 77 16.65 -7.84 14.93
C MET A 77 17.97 -8.51 14.59
N GLU A 78 18.98 -8.30 15.44
CA GLU A 78 20.28 -8.93 15.30
C GLU A 78 20.19 -10.45 15.56
N PRO A 79 21.16 -11.26 15.13
CA PRO A 79 21.22 -12.68 15.47
C PRO A 79 21.14 -12.90 16.99
N ARG A 80 20.49 -13.99 17.42
CA ARG A 80 20.30 -14.35 18.84
C ARG A 80 19.71 -13.23 19.68
N SER A 81 18.59 -12.67 19.23
CA SER A 81 17.90 -11.58 19.92
C SER A 81 16.44 -11.94 20.23
N LEU A 82 15.89 -11.25 21.22
CA LEU A 82 14.51 -11.40 21.66
C LEU A 82 13.88 -10.02 21.82
N MET A 83 12.73 -9.83 21.19
CA MET A 83 11.88 -8.67 21.36
C MET A 83 10.60 -9.11 22.08
N ILE A 84 10.29 -8.48 23.21
CA ILE A 84 9.04 -8.72 23.96
C ILE A 84 8.18 -7.48 23.82
N HIS A 85 6.93 -7.66 23.41
CA HIS A 85 5.97 -6.59 23.25
C HIS A 85 4.74 -6.83 24.13
N ARG A 86 4.46 -5.87 25.01
CA ARG A 86 3.32 -5.94 25.94
C ARG A 86 2.06 -5.47 25.24
N PHE A 87 0.94 -6.16 25.51
CA PHE A 87 -0.45 -5.86 25.13
C PHE A 87 -0.64 -4.59 24.29
N LEU A 88 -0.79 -4.75 22.98
CA LEU A 88 -1.21 -3.68 22.09
C LEU A 88 -2.73 -3.70 21.94
N ALA A 89 -3.39 -2.57 22.19
CA ALA A 89 -4.74 -2.32 21.69
C ALA A 89 -4.70 -2.01 20.18
N ALA A 90 -4.09 -2.89 19.40
CA ALA A 90 -3.90 -2.73 17.97
C ALA A 90 -3.78 -4.10 17.29
N THR A 91 -4.40 -4.25 16.13
CA THR A 91 -4.16 -5.40 15.26
C THR A 91 -2.84 -5.18 14.53
N ASN A 92 -2.01 -6.22 14.46
CA ASN A 92 -0.71 -6.17 13.77
C ASN A 92 -0.66 -7.24 12.69
N VAL A 93 -0.54 -6.83 11.43
CA VAL A 93 -0.25 -7.71 10.30
C VAL A 93 1.22 -7.57 9.96
N MET A 94 1.98 -8.64 10.20
CA MET A 94 3.41 -8.74 9.97
C MET A 94 3.71 -9.38 8.63
N TYR A 95 4.78 -8.93 7.98
CA TYR A 95 5.43 -9.56 6.85
C TYR A 95 6.92 -9.71 7.14
N VAL A 96 7.45 -10.93 7.00
CA VAL A 96 8.88 -11.20 7.17
C VAL A 96 9.61 -10.90 5.86
N VAL A 97 10.38 -9.82 5.85
CA VAL A 97 11.15 -9.37 4.68
C VAL A 97 12.38 -10.23 4.46
N SER A 98 13.08 -10.60 5.54
CA SER A 98 14.24 -11.49 5.49
C SER A 98 14.47 -12.17 6.83
N GLY A 99 15.07 -13.36 6.81
CA GLY A 99 15.37 -14.15 8.01
C GLY A 99 14.23 -15.06 8.46
N GLU A 100 14.39 -15.60 9.66
CA GLU A 100 13.40 -16.45 10.32
C GLU A 100 13.08 -15.94 11.72
N ALA A 101 11.83 -16.10 12.13
CA ALA A 101 11.34 -15.61 13.41
C ALA A 101 10.55 -16.68 14.14
N ASN A 102 10.85 -16.92 15.42
CA ASN A 102 9.95 -17.64 16.31
C ASN A 102 9.03 -16.61 16.98
N LEU A 103 7.78 -16.54 16.52
CA LEU A 103 6.74 -15.71 17.09
C LEU A 103 6.00 -16.52 18.15
N GLY A 104 5.96 -16.00 19.38
CA GLY A 104 5.06 -16.50 20.40
C GLY A 104 4.07 -15.43 20.84
N TYR A 105 2.79 -15.77 20.98
CA TYR A 105 1.80 -14.84 21.52
C TYR A 105 0.76 -15.53 22.40
N ILE A 106 0.21 -14.76 23.33
CA ILE A 106 -0.89 -15.17 24.20
C ILE A 106 -2.06 -14.24 23.86
N ASP A 107 -3.13 -14.82 23.33
CA ASP A 107 -4.40 -14.12 23.11
C ASP A 107 -5.10 -13.93 24.47
N GLN A 108 -5.61 -12.73 24.70
CA GLN A 108 -6.39 -12.38 25.88
C GLN A 108 -7.62 -13.30 26.08
N ASN A 109 -8.17 -13.85 25.01
CA ASN A 109 -9.40 -14.63 25.04
C ASN A 109 -9.19 -16.10 25.43
N ASN A 110 -8.05 -16.69 25.06
CA ASN A 110 -7.79 -18.12 25.30
C ASN A 110 -6.67 -18.38 26.33
N GLN A 111 -5.89 -17.35 26.70
CA GLN A 111 -4.76 -17.41 27.63
C GLN A 111 -3.73 -18.50 27.33
N ARG A 112 -3.70 -19.02 26.10
CA ARG A 112 -2.80 -20.10 25.66
C ARG A 112 -1.65 -19.50 24.87
N LEU A 113 -0.43 -19.94 25.18
CA LEU A 113 0.73 -19.62 24.36
C LEU A 113 0.63 -20.35 23.02
N THR A 114 0.56 -19.58 21.96
CA THR A 114 0.79 -20.02 20.59
C THR A 114 2.23 -19.73 20.21
N GLN A 115 2.89 -20.67 19.53
CA GLN A 115 4.22 -20.48 18.94
C GLN A 115 4.22 -20.90 17.48
N ILE A 116 4.76 -20.05 16.63
CA ILE A 116 4.83 -20.24 15.18
C ILE A 116 6.20 -19.81 14.70
N ARG A 117 6.80 -20.63 13.83
CA ARG A 117 8.01 -20.28 13.10
C ARG A 117 7.61 -19.63 11.78
N LEU A 118 7.99 -18.36 11.62
CA LEU A 118 7.80 -17.58 10.41
C LEU A 118 9.09 -17.55 9.61
N ARG A 119 8.97 -17.54 8.28
CA ARG A 119 10.09 -17.45 7.34
C ARG A 119 9.90 -16.28 6.40
N GLU A 120 10.95 -15.93 5.67
CA GLU A 120 10.88 -14.95 4.59
C GLU A 120 9.64 -15.14 3.69
N GLY A 121 8.93 -14.03 3.48
CA GLY A 121 7.68 -13.98 2.72
C GLY A 121 6.43 -14.30 3.53
N ASP A 122 6.54 -14.78 4.78
CA ASP A 122 5.37 -15.10 5.60
C ASP A 122 4.64 -13.85 6.07
N VAL A 123 3.32 -13.86 5.88
CA VAL A 123 2.35 -12.94 6.44
C VAL A 123 1.71 -13.60 7.67
N TYR A 124 1.65 -12.86 8.78
CA TYR A 124 0.99 -13.33 9.99
C TYR A 124 0.26 -12.20 10.70
N GLN A 125 -0.93 -12.48 11.25
CA GLN A 125 -1.68 -11.51 12.04
C GLN A 125 -1.61 -11.87 13.52
N ILE A 126 -1.21 -10.90 14.31
CA ILE A 126 -1.35 -10.94 15.76
C ILE A 126 -2.66 -10.24 16.13
N PRO A 127 -3.61 -10.93 16.78
CA PRO A 127 -4.86 -10.33 17.23
C PRO A 127 -4.63 -9.17 18.20
N ALA A 128 -5.48 -8.14 18.13
CA ALA A 128 -5.47 -7.05 19.08
C ALA A 128 -5.65 -7.56 20.52
N GLY A 129 -4.95 -6.95 21.46
CA GLY A 129 -4.94 -7.37 22.86
C GLY A 129 -4.05 -8.59 23.13
N SER A 130 -3.22 -9.05 22.19
CA SER A 130 -2.24 -10.09 22.45
C SER A 130 -0.97 -9.53 23.09
N ALA A 131 -0.40 -10.25 24.05
CA ALA A 131 1.01 -10.09 24.41
C ALA A 131 1.85 -11.04 23.56
N PHE A 132 2.94 -10.57 22.98
CA PHE A 132 3.75 -11.39 22.07
C PHE A 132 5.25 -11.13 22.22
N TYR A 133 6.04 -12.08 21.77
CA TYR A 133 7.46 -11.94 21.58
C TYR A 133 7.86 -12.43 20.19
N ILE A 134 8.96 -11.89 19.69
CA ILE A 134 9.63 -12.33 18.47
C ILE A 134 11.03 -12.71 18.89
N ALA A 135 11.47 -13.92 18.55
CA ALA A 135 12.83 -14.37 18.77
C ALA A 135 13.52 -14.61 17.41
N ASN A 136 14.67 -13.97 17.21
CA ASN A 136 15.62 -14.34 16.16
C ASN A 136 16.65 -15.28 16.79
N GLU A 137 16.51 -16.58 16.55
CA GLU A 137 17.42 -17.61 17.09
C GLU A 137 18.60 -17.92 16.16
N GLU A 138 18.58 -17.39 14.95
CA GLU A 138 19.64 -17.61 13.96
C GLU A 138 20.96 -17.00 14.44
N SER A 139 22.08 -17.61 14.05
CA SER A 139 23.41 -17.26 14.56
C SER A 139 24.13 -16.18 13.75
N ASP A 140 23.74 -15.99 12.50
CA ASP A 140 24.46 -15.20 11.50
C ASP A 140 23.53 -14.38 10.59
N GLN A 141 22.21 -14.58 10.68
CA GLN A 141 21.23 -13.86 9.88
C GLN A 141 20.44 -12.84 10.72
N LYS A 142 20.34 -11.61 10.21
CA LYS A 142 19.43 -10.59 10.76
C LYS A 142 18.00 -10.91 10.34
N LEU A 143 17.05 -10.53 11.19
CA LEU A 143 15.63 -10.63 10.91
C LEU A 143 15.08 -9.23 10.60
N GLU A 144 14.38 -9.10 9.46
CA GLU A 144 13.70 -7.87 9.06
C GLU A 144 12.20 -8.14 8.90
N ILE A 145 11.38 -7.32 9.54
CA ILE A 145 9.93 -7.41 9.53
C ILE A 145 9.34 -6.03 9.23
N ILE A 146 8.30 -6.03 8.41
CA ILE A 146 7.45 -4.87 8.18
C ILE A 146 6.04 -5.20 8.69
N SER A 147 5.42 -4.26 9.39
CA SER A 147 4.10 -4.43 10.00
C SER A 147 3.15 -3.30 9.63
N GLY A 148 1.91 -3.66 9.27
CA GLY A 148 0.76 -2.78 9.26
C GLY A 148 0.07 -2.87 10.62
N ILE A 149 0.02 -1.76 11.35
CA ILE A 149 -0.54 -1.68 12.70
C ILE A 149 -1.76 -0.79 12.68
N GLU A 150 -2.93 -1.35 12.94
CA GLU A 150 -4.16 -0.59 13.10
C GLU A 150 -4.52 -0.47 14.59
N PRO A 151 -4.44 0.73 15.18
CA PRO A 151 -4.90 0.96 16.55
C PRO A 151 -6.40 0.66 16.65
N SER A 152 -6.77 -0.33 17.47
CA SER A 152 -8.16 -0.77 17.57
C SER A 152 -9.04 0.32 18.17
N GLN A 153 -10.20 0.60 17.57
CA GLN A 153 -11.28 1.41 18.17
C GLN A 153 -12.20 0.56 19.08
N GLY A 154 -11.88 -0.72 19.26
CA GLY A 154 -12.60 -1.69 20.08
C GLY A 154 -12.08 -3.09 19.82
N LEU A 155 -12.13 -3.97 20.82
CA LEU A 155 -11.83 -5.39 20.64
C LEU A 155 -13.00 -6.00 19.87
N GLY A 156 -12.76 -6.46 18.64
CA GLY A 156 -13.75 -7.26 17.92
C GLY A 156 -14.02 -8.56 18.66
N ASP A 157 -15.25 -9.06 18.60
CA ASP A 157 -15.62 -10.43 19.00
C ASP A 157 -14.99 -11.44 18.01
N ASP A 158 -13.66 -11.51 17.98
CA ASP A 158 -12.96 -12.55 17.24
C ASP A 158 -13.35 -13.88 17.90
N LYS A 159 -14.08 -14.70 17.14
CA LYS A 159 -14.46 -16.05 17.57
C LYS A 159 -13.18 -16.79 17.95
N ILE A 160 -13.16 -17.31 19.18
CA ILE A 160 -12.08 -18.17 19.67
C ILE A 160 -11.90 -19.32 18.67
N THR A 161 -10.79 -19.31 17.96
CA THR A 161 -10.36 -20.46 17.15
C THR A 161 -9.54 -21.37 18.05
N GLU A 162 -9.82 -22.68 18.04
CA GLU A 162 -9.11 -23.64 18.91
C GLU A 162 -7.63 -23.79 18.54
N ASP A 163 -7.31 -23.60 17.25
CA ASP A 163 -5.96 -23.65 16.71
C ASP A 163 -5.55 -22.31 16.05
N PRO A 164 -4.30 -21.87 16.25
CA PRO A 164 -3.80 -20.67 15.60
C PRO A 164 -3.71 -20.86 14.08
N PRO A 165 -3.99 -19.81 13.28
CA PRO A 165 -3.89 -19.91 11.84
C PRO A 165 -2.46 -20.23 11.41
N ARG A 166 -2.31 -20.87 10.25
CA ARG A 166 -0.99 -21.01 9.60
C ARG A 166 -0.58 -19.67 8.99
N SER A 167 0.71 -19.39 8.91
CA SER A 167 1.23 -18.25 8.13
C SER A 167 0.87 -18.38 6.65
N TYR A 168 0.76 -17.24 5.97
CA TYR A 168 0.53 -17.18 4.53
C TYR A 168 1.79 -16.65 3.84
N ASN A 169 2.48 -17.49 3.06
CA ASN A 169 3.70 -17.07 2.38
C ASN A 169 3.38 -16.37 1.06
N LEU A 170 3.61 -15.05 1.01
CA LEU A 170 3.36 -14.21 -0.16
C LEU A 170 4.28 -14.58 -1.33
N ASN A 171 5.54 -14.94 -1.06
CA ASN A 171 6.54 -15.24 -2.08
C ASN A 171 6.24 -16.55 -2.84
N LYS A 172 5.42 -17.45 -2.27
CA LYS A 172 4.96 -18.69 -2.91
C LYS A 172 3.71 -18.50 -3.77
N ARG A 173 3.09 -17.32 -3.73
CA ARG A 173 1.87 -17.01 -4.49
C ARG A 173 2.25 -16.60 -5.92
N LYS A 174 1.46 -17.05 -6.89
CA LYS A 174 1.56 -16.52 -8.25
C LYS A 174 1.17 -15.03 -8.25
N PRO A 175 1.97 -14.13 -8.83
CA PRO A 175 1.61 -12.72 -8.92
C PRO A 175 0.22 -12.51 -9.56
N ASP A 176 -0.51 -11.51 -9.07
CA ASP A 176 -1.78 -11.12 -9.67
C ASP A 176 -1.55 -10.46 -11.05
N PHE A 177 -0.35 -9.89 -11.24
CA PHE A 177 0.16 -9.43 -12.51
C PHE A 177 1.67 -9.61 -12.60
N GLU A 178 2.15 -10.00 -13.77
CA GLU A 178 3.58 -10.13 -14.09
C GLU A 178 3.79 -9.93 -15.59
N ASN A 179 4.80 -9.14 -15.97
CA ASN A 179 5.34 -9.05 -17.31
C ASN A 179 6.85 -8.74 -17.26
N LYS A 180 7.48 -8.50 -18.41
CA LYS A 180 8.93 -8.19 -18.49
C LYS A 180 9.35 -6.91 -17.74
N TYR A 181 8.41 -6.08 -17.29
CA TYR A 181 8.68 -4.82 -16.60
C TYR A 181 8.56 -4.93 -15.08
N GLY A 182 7.97 -6.00 -14.56
CA GLY A 182 7.79 -6.17 -13.13
C GLY A 182 6.65 -7.11 -12.77
N TRP A 183 6.31 -7.14 -11.49
CA TRP A 183 5.23 -7.96 -10.97
C TRP A 183 4.58 -7.30 -9.75
N ARG A 184 3.33 -7.68 -9.48
CA ARG A 184 2.58 -7.29 -8.28
C ARG A 184 1.80 -8.47 -7.75
N VAL A 185 1.84 -8.65 -6.44
CA VAL A 185 1.02 -9.62 -5.71
C VAL A 185 0.35 -8.94 -4.52
N ALA A 186 -0.92 -9.24 -4.29
CA ALA A 186 -1.68 -8.78 -3.16
C ALA A 186 -2.44 -9.93 -2.49
N VAL A 187 -2.61 -9.83 -1.18
CA VAL A 187 -3.35 -10.77 -0.34
C VAL A 187 -4.33 -10.00 0.52
N ASP A 188 -5.58 -10.48 0.52
CA ASP A 188 -6.69 -9.92 1.27
C ASP A 188 -7.39 -11.03 2.08
N GLY A 189 -8.46 -10.67 2.79
CA GLY A 189 -9.20 -11.58 3.66
C GLY A 189 -9.85 -12.77 2.93
N SER A 190 -10.00 -12.70 1.59
CA SER A 190 -10.51 -13.81 0.79
C SER A 190 -9.49 -14.93 0.61
N GLN A 191 -8.19 -14.64 0.61
CA GLN A 191 -7.11 -15.63 0.50
C GLN A 191 -6.50 -15.98 1.86
N TYR A 192 -6.39 -15.02 2.77
CA TYR A 192 -5.89 -15.25 4.13
C TYR A 192 -6.92 -14.76 5.15
N HIS A 193 -7.71 -15.71 5.67
CA HIS A 193 -8.88 -15.41 6.52
C HIS A 193 -8.61 -14.48 7.71
N PRO A 194 -7.48 -14.59 8.44
CA PRO A 194 -7.18 -13.66 9.53
C PRO A 194 -7.32 -12.19 9.10
N LEU A 195 -6.87 -11.83 7.90
CA LEU A 195 -6.94 -10.44 7.43
C LEU A 195 -8.37 -9.87 7.41
N LYS A 196 -9.41 -10.71 7.33
CA LYS A 196 -10.80 -10.21 7.45
C LYS A 196 -11.06 -9.50 8.77
N SER A 197 -10.51 -10.00 9.87
CA SER A 197 -10.69 -9.37 11.19
C SER A 197 -9.77 -8.17 11.39
N SER A 198 -8.61 -8.15 10.73
CA SER A 198 -7.76 -6.96 10.75
C SER A 198 -8.29 -5.82 9.91
N GLY A 199 -9.09 -6.09 8.87
CA GLY A 199 -9.43 -5.06 7.89
C GLY A 199 -8.24 -4.59 7.05
N ILE A 200 -7.08 -5.25 7.16
CA ILE A 200 -5.84 -4.87 6.49
C ILE A 200 -5.52 -5.86 5.37
N GLY A 201 -5.26 -5.36 4.16
CA GLY A 201 -4.63 -6.14 3.08
C GLY A 201 -3.12 -5.89 3.02
N ILE A 202 -2.40 -6.73 2.29
CA ILE A 202 -0.95 -6.58 2.06
C ILE A 202 -0.63 -6.75 0.57
N TYR A 203 0.36 -6.03 0.08
CA TYR A 203 0.88 -6.20 -1.27
C TYR A 203 2.41 -6.09 -1.33
N HIS A 204 2.96 -6.68 -2.38
CA HIS A 204 4.37 -6.59 -2.77
C HIS A 204 4.41 -6.28 -4.27
N GLU A 205 5.17 -5.27 -4.63
CA GLU A 205 5.31 -4.78 -6.00
C GLU A 205 6.80 -4.60 -6.33
N TYR A 206 7.18 -5.05 -7.52
CA TYR A 206 8.51 -4.86 -8.06
C TYR A 206 8.40 -4.25 -9.46
N LEU A 207 9.14 -3.18 -9.67
CA LEU A 207 9.31 -2.47 -10.93
C LEU A 207 10.77 -2.57 -11.35
N SER A 208 11.02 -3.10 -12.55
CA SER A 208 12.34 -3.06 -13.17
C SER A 208 12.77 -1.62 -13.48
N ALA A 209 14.07 -1.39 -13.63
CA ALA A 209 14.60 -0.07 -13.96
C ALA A 209 13.93 0.52 -15.22
N GLY A 210 13.50 1.77 -15.14
CA GLY A 210 12.80 2.46 -16.23
C GLY A 210 11.41 1.91 -16.56
N SER A 211 10.77 1.21 -15.61
CA SER A 211 9.36 0.84 -15.71
C SER A 211 8.49 1.69 -14.79
N MET A 212 7.18 1.67 -15.04
CA MET A 212 6.21 2.31 -14.18
C MET A 212 5.02 1.39 -13.97
N MET A 213 4.41 1.53 -12.82
CA MET A 213 3.05 1.11 -12.63
C MET A 213 2.11 2.06 -13.38
N ALA A 214 1.17 1.51 -14.15
CA ALA A 214 0.23 2.31 -14.92
C ALA A 214 -0.62 3.19 -13.97
N PRO A 215 -0.90 4.45 -14.34
CA PRO A 215 -1.79 5.31 -13.57
C PRO A 215 -3.09 4.58 -13.19
N ARG A 216 -3.40 4.58 -11.90
CA ARG A 216 -4.49 3.77 -11.34
C ARG A 216 -5.22 4.50 -10.23
N VAL A 217 -6.41 4.01 -9.92
CA VAL A 217 -7.23 4.46 -8.79
C VAL A 217 -7.62 3.25 -7.94
N ASN A 218 -7.52 3.40 -6.62
CA ASN A 218 -7.98 2.42 -5.64
C ASN A 218 -9.30 2.88 -4.99
N PRO A 219 -10.44 2.27 -5.34
CA PRO A 219 -11.74 2.76 -4.84
C PRO A 219 -12.08 2.28 -3.42
N MET A 220 -11.50 1.17 -2.97
CA MET A 220 -11.94 0.47 -1.75
C MET A 220 -10.98 0.61 -0.56
N ALA A 221 -9.82 1.25 -0.72
CA ALA A 221 -8.81 1.32 0.32
C ALA A 221 -7.85 2.49 0.12
N THR A 222 -7.33 3.01 1.23
CA THR A 222 -6.06 3.76 1.25
C THR A 222 -4.92 2.76 1.17
N GLU A 223 -3.94 3.04 0.32
CA GLU A 223 -2.75 2.19 0.11
C GLU A 223 -1.53 2.85 0.78
N TYR A 224 -0.86 2.14 1.66
CA TYR A 224 0.40 2.54 2.26
C TYR A 224 1.53 1.76 1.62
N GLY A 225 2.60 2.43 1.22
CA GLY A 225 3.78 1.81 0.63
C GLY A 225 5.05 2.21 1.36
N ILE A 226 5.96 1.27 1.54
CA ILE A 226 7.33 1.50 1.98
C ILE A 226 8.29 0.99 0.90
N VAL A 227 9.29 1.81 0.57
CA VAL A 227 10.35 1.39 -0.35
C VAL A 227 11.31 0.47 0.38
N VAL A 228 11.40 -0.78 -0.07
CA VAL A 228 12.28 -1.78 0.55
C VAL A 228 13.58 -1.96 -0.21
N ASN A 229 13.58 -1.63 -1.50
CA ASN A 229 14.78 -1.64 -2.32
C ASN A 229 14.69 -0.65 -3.50
N GLY A 230 15.85 -0.09 -3.86
CA GLY A 230 16.01 0.82 -4.99
C GLY A 230 15.36 2.19 -4.81
N SER A 231 15.02 2.84 -5.93
CA SER A 231 14.52 4.22 -5.95
C SER A 231 13.60 4.50 -7.14
N GLY A 232 12.80 5.54 -7.00
CA GLY A 232 11.83 5.92 -7.99
C GLY A 232 11.15 7.24 -7.69
N ARG A 233 9.94 7.40 -8.22
CA ARG A 233 9.10 8.58 -8.08
C ARG A 233 7.64 8.16 -7.92
N VAL A 234 6.91 8.85 -7.06
CA VAL A 234 5.44 8.70 -6.94
C VAL A 234 4.79 9.99 -7.41
N GLN A 235 3.85 9.86 -8.34
CA GLN A 235 3.01 10.96 -8.79
C GLN A 235 1.56 10.70 -8.40
N VAL A 236 0.93 11.71 -7.79
CA VAL A 236 -0.44 11.67 -7.28
C VAL A 236 -1.19 12.89 -7.81
N LEU A 237 -2.41 12.66 -8.26
CA LEU A 237 -3.33 13.71 -8.69
C LEU A 237 -4.47 13.85 -7.69
N PHE A 238 -5.00 15.06 -7.57
CA PHE A 238 -6.31 15.26 -6.96
C PHE A 238 -7.39 14.64 -7.86
N PRO A 239 -8.56 14.27 -7.31
CA PRO A 239 -9.66 13.73 -8.11
C PRO A 239 -10.15 14.66 -9.24
N ASN A 240 -9.88 15.97 -9.16
CA ASN A 240 -10.16 16.94 -10.21
C ASN A 240 -9.11 16.94 -11.36
N GLY A 241 -8.02 16.19 -11.21
CA GLY A 241 -6.92 16.06 -12.16
C GLY A 241 -5.75 17.03 -11.96
N SER A 242 -5.81 17.97 -11.01
CA SER A 242 -4.63 18.80 -10.69
C SER A 242 -3.55 17.98 -9.99
N ASN A 243 -2.29 18.40 -10.11
CA ASN A 243 -1.17 17.72 -9.48
C ASN A 243 -1.27 17.89 -7.95
N ALA A 244 -1.23 16.78 -7.21
CA ALA A 244 -1.26 16.79 -5.75
C ALA A 244 0.10 16.48 -5.12
N MET A 245 0.92 15.65 -5.78
CA MET A 245 2.29 15.34 -5.36
C MET A 245 3.06 14.75 -6.55
N ASP A 246 4.33 15.13 -6.72
CA ASP A 246 5.26 14.48 -7.65
C ASP A 246 6.65 14.48 -7.01
N THR A 247 7.01 13.39 -6.34
CA THR A 247 8.21 13.35 -5.48
C THR A 247 9.01 12.08 -5.67
N ASN A 248 10.33 12.19 -5.48
CA ASN A 248 11.23 11.05 -5.50
C ASN A 248 11.11 10.27 -4.19
N ILE A 249 11.26 8.95 -4.29
CA ILE A 249 11.24 8.03 -3.16
C ILE A 249 12.44 7.09 -3.23
N THR A 250 13.02 6.77 -2.09
CA THR A 250 14.14 5.85 -1.94
C THR A 250 13.91 4.89 -0.78
N LYS A 251 14.76 3.86 -0.67
CA LYS A 251 14.68 2.86 0.39
C LYS A 251 14.47 3.48 1.78
N GLY A 252 13.40 3.07 2.44
CA GLY A 252 12.99 3.52 3.78
C GLY A 252 11.89 4.59 3.78
N ASP A 253 11.62 5.24 2.65
CA ASP A 253 10.53 6.20 2.54
C ASP A 253 9.18 5.48 2.62
N VAL A 254 8.23 6.11 3.32
CA VAL A 254 6.86 5.63 3.47
C VAL A 254 5.90 6.67 2.92
N PHE A 255 4.92 6.25 2.13
CA PHE A 255 3.88 7.10 1.58
C PHE A 255 2.50 6.45 1.75
N PHE A 256 1.44 7.25 1.62
CA PHE A 256 0.06 6.76 1.63
C PHE A 256 -0.76 7.42 0.53
N ILE A 257 -1.61 6.64 -0.13
CA ILE A 257 -2.49 7.11 -1.21
C ILE A 257 -3.94 6.89 -0.79
N PRO A 258 -4.71 7.96 -0.51
CA PRO A 258 -6.10 7.82 -0.14
C PRO A 258 -6.93 7.16 -1.25
N SER A 259 -8.02 6.52 -0.84
CA SER A 259 -8.97 5.99 -1.82
C SER A 259 -9.42 7.06 -2.82
N ASN A 260 -9.59 6.65 -4.07
CA ASN A 260 -10.02 7.48 -5.19
C ASN A 260 -9.02 8.55 -5.70
N PHE A 261 -7.79 8.59 -5.20
CA PHE A 261 -6.73 9.44 -5.77
C PHE A 261 -6.02 8.70 -6.93
N PRO A 262 -5.95 9.28 -8.13
CA PRO A 262 -5.15 8.73 -9.21
C PRO A 262 -3.66 8.86 -8.91
N TYR A 263 -2.90 7.78 -9.12
CA TYR A 263 -1.47 7.78 -8.84
C TYR A 263 -0.71 6.75 -9.69
N CYS A 264 0.61 6.91 -9.75
CA CYS A 264 1.53 5.92 -10.28
C CYS A 264 2.90 5.99 -9.59
N GLU A 265 3.58 4.86 -9.59
CA GLU A 265 4.97 4.69 -9.17
C GLU A 265 5.85 4.43 -10.39
N ILE A 266 7.01 5.07 -10.41
CA ILE A 266 7.92 5.10 -11.55
C ILE A 266 9.31 4.75 -11.06
N ALA A 267 9.86 3.62 -11.49
CA ALA A 267 11.26 3.27 -11.22
C ALA A 267 12.19 4.16 -12.04
N HIS A 268 13.32 4.58 -11.44
CA HIS A 268 14.33 5.34 -12.17
C HIS A 268 14.99 4.49 -13.27
N LYS A 269 15.54 5.12 -14.32
CA LYS A 269 16.09 4.39 -15.49
C LYS A 269 17.28 3.49 -15.17
N GLY A 270 17.99 3.74 -14.07
CA GLY A 270 19.18 2.99 -13.66
C GLY A 270 18.97 2.04 -12.48
N GLU A 271 17.78 2.02 -11.88
CA GLU A 271 17.55 1.32 -10.62
C GLU A 271 16.10 0.80 -10.57
N SER A 272 15.91 -0.43 -10.08
CA SER A 272 14.57 -0.96 -9.82
C SER A 272 13.89 -0.22 -8.68
N LEU A 273 12.58 -0.37 -8.55
CA LEU A 273 11.82 0.07 -7.38
C LEU A 273 11.05 -1.11 -6.81
N GLU A 274 11.26 -1.41 -5.53
CA GLU A 274 10.57 -2.48 -4.82
C GLU A 274 9.81 -1.92 -3.62
N LEU A 275 8.50 -2.22 -3.58
CA LEU A 275 7.55 -1.70 -2.61
C LEU A 275 6.90 -2.85 -1.87
N LEU A 276 6.83 -2.74 -0.55
CA LEU A 276 5.95 -3.53 0.29
C LEU A 276 4.94 -2.59 0.93
N GLY A 277 3.73 -3.07 1.19
CA GLY A 277 2.72 -2.17 1.71
C GLY A 277 1.45 -2.84 2.16
N PHE A 278 0.58 -2.02 2.72
CA PHE A 278 -0.67 -2.47 3.32
C PHE A 278 -1.83 -1.60 2.83
N THR A 279 -3.03 -2.17 2.84
CA THR A 279 -4.25 -1.47 2.49
C THR A 279 -5.19 -1.44 3.68
N THR A 280 -5.94 -0.35 3.86
CA THR A 280 -6.95 -0.19 4.92
C THR A 280 -8.25 -0.97 4.67
N SER A 281 -8.19 -1.95 3.76
CA SER A 281 -9.27 -2.87 3.48
C SER A 281 -8.73 -4.27 3.24
N ALA A 282 -9.36 -5.25 3.88
CA ALA A 282 -9.17 -6.67 3.64
C ALA A 282 -10.19 -7.23 2.63
N GLN A 283 -11.00 -6.37 2.01
CA GLN A 283 -11.80 -6.76 0.86
C GLN A 283 -10.93 -6.72 -0.39
N ARG A 284 -11.33 -7.47 -1.42
CA ARG A 284 -10.62 -7.50 -2.68
C ARG A 284 -10.65 -6.13 -3.35
N ASN A 285 -9.58 -5.35 -3.16
CA ASN A 285 -9.36 -4.11 -3.87
C ASN A 285 -8.90 -4.46 -5.29
N ARG A 286 -9.65 -4.03 -6.30
CA ARG A 286 -9.28 -4.19 -7.71
C ARG A 286 -8.88 -2.81 -8.25
N PRO A 287 -7.57 -2.52 -8.35
CA PRO A 287 -7.13 -1.23 -8.88
C PRO A 287 -7.71 -0.99 -10.26
N VAL A 288 -8.29 0.20 -10.46
CA VAL A 288 -8.82 0.63 -11.75
C VAL A 288 -7.68 1.28 -12.52
N VAL A 289 -7.15 0.58 -13.50
CA VAL A 289 -6.06 1.06 -14.35
C VAL A 289 -6.60 2.02 -15.41
N LEU A 290 -5.91 3.13 -15.64
CA LEU A 290 -6.31 4.20 -16.55
C LEU A 290 -5.57 4.15 -17.90
N VAL A 291 -4.44 3.44 -17.99
CA VAL A 291 -3.63 3.34 -19.22
C VAL A 291 -3.25 1.88 -19.53
N GLY A 292 -3.14 1.55 -20.81
CA GLY A 292 -2.71 0.22 -21.28
C GLY A 292 -3.85 -0.74 -21.61
N ALA A 293 -3.49 -1.97 -21.97
CA ALA A 293 -4.43 -2.93 -22.55
C ALA A 293 -5.61 -3.34 -21.65
N ARG A 294 -5.48 -3.20 -20.32
CA ARG A 294 -6.54 -3.44 -19.33
C ARG A 294 -7.17 -2.16 -18.78
N SER A 295 -6.95 -1.02 -19.42
CA SER A 295 -7.52 0.26 -19.00
C SER A 295 -9.03 0.27 -19.09
N VAL A 296 -9.69 0.84 -18.07
CA VAL A 296 -11.14 1.13 -18.12
C VAL A 296 -11.49 2.08 -19.27
N VAL A 297 -10.56 2.93 -19.70
CA VAL A 297 -10.77 3.89 -20.79
C VAL A 297 -11.01 3.19 -22.14
N ARG A 298 -10.43 2.00 -22.34
CA ARG A 298 -10.71 1.17 -23.53
C ARG A 298 -12.15 0.66 -23.58
N THR A 299 -12.80 0.53 -22.43
CA THR A 299 -14.24 0.18 -22.38
C THR A 299 -15.14 1.37 -22.69
N MET A 300 -14.59 2.58 -22.72
CA MET A 300 -15.30 3.84 -22.97
C MET A 300 -15.01 4.42 -24.37
N GLU A 301 -14.55 3.63 -25.35
CA GLU A 301 -14.26 4.03 -26.74
C GLU A 301 -15.48 4.52 -27.58
N GLY A 302 -16.59 4.83 -26.91
CA GLY A 302 -17.81 5.34 -27.51
C GLY A 302 -17.68 6.78 -28.02
N PRO A 303 -18.67 7.26 -28.80
CA PRO A 303 -18.71 8.64 -29.28
C PRO A 303 -18.74 9.67 -28.14
N GLU A 304 -19.17 9.30 -26.94
CA GLU A 304 -19.22 10.18 -25.77
C GLU A 304 -17.81 10.61 -25.34
N LEU A 305 -16.87 9.65 -25.30
CA LEU A 305 -15.46 9.93 -25.01
C LEU A 305 -14.84 10.79 -26.12
N ALA A 306 -15.08 10.46 -27.38
CA ALA A 306 -14.60 11.30 -28.50
C ALA A 306 -15.10 12.75 -28.41
N THR A 307 -16.40 12.92 -28.14
CA THR A 307 -17.04 14.23 -28.00
C THR A 307 -16.43 15.04 -26.86
N SER A 308 -16.20 14.40 -25.71
CA SER A 308 -15.63 15.06 -24.53
C SER A 308 -14.21 15.59 -24.72
N PHE A 309 -13.42 14.95 -25.58
CA PHE A 309 -12.07 15.36 -25.95
C PHE A 309 -12.05 16.25 -27.20
N GLY A 310 -13.21 16.49 -27.84
CA GLY A 310 -13.32 17.31 -29.04
C GLY A 310 -12.62 16.71 -30.27
N VAL A 311 -12.51 15.38 -30.34
CA VAL A 311 -11.80 14.64 -31.41
C VAL A 311 -12.71 13.60 -32.06
N SER A 312 -12.26 13.01 -33.17
CA SER A 312 -12.96 11.90 -33.82
C SER A 312 -12.88 10.61 -33.01
N LYS A 313 -13.78 9.67 -33.30
CA LYS A 313 -13.79 8.34 -32.69
C LYS A 313 -12.53 7.55 -33.06
N GLU A 314 -12.06 7.71 -34.29
CA GLU A 314 -10.85 7.10 -34.80
C GLU A 314 -9.61 7.59 -34.05
N GLU A 315 -9.53 8.89 -33.75
CA GLU A 315 -8.45 9.47 -32.95
C GLU A 315 -8.45 8.95 -31.51
N ILE A 316 -9.60 8.92 -30.83
CA ILE A 316 -9.69 8.29 -29.50
C ILE A 316 -9.26 6.84 -29.54
N LYS A 317 -9.78 6.07 -30.50
CA LYS A 317 -9.45 4.65 -30.63
C LYS A 317 -7.94 4.46 -30.81
N HIS A 318 -7.31 5.27 -31.65
CA HIS A 318 -5.87 5.23 -31.83
C HIS A 318 -5.12 5.59 -30.54
N LEU A 319 -5.54 6.64 -29.83
CA LEU A 319 -4.93 7.07 -28.57
C LEU A 319 -4.98 6.00 -27.48
N VAL A 320 -6.16 5.46 -27.19
CA VAL A 320 -6.35 4.51 -26.07
C VAL A 320 -5.73 3.14 -26.36
N SER A 321 -5.55 2.81 -27.66
CA SER A 321 -4.96 1.54 -28.08
C SER A 321 -3.44 1.56 -28.25
N ALA A 322 -2.82 2.75 -28.25
CA ALA A 322 -1.39 2.97 -28.49
C ALA A 322 -0.47 2.27 -27.48
N GLN A 323 -0.90 2.16 -26.21
CA GLN A 323 -0.15 1.40 -25.20
C GLN A 323 -0.65 -0.05 -25.17
N HIS A 324 0.17 -0.99 -25.65
CA HIS A 324 -0.15 -2.41 -25.75
C HIS A 324 0.13 -3.19 -24.45
N GLU A 325 1.05 -2.71 -23.62
CA GLU A 325 1.33 -3.32 -22.32
C GLU A 325 0.19 -3.03 -21.34
N SER A 326 0.13 -3.79 -20.26
CA SER A 326 -0.92 -3.70 -19.27
C SER A 326 -0.33 -3.60 -17.88
N VAL A 327 -0.99 -2.87 -16.96
CA VAL A 327 -0.66 -2.76 -15.53
C VAL A 327 0.75 -2.21 -15.28
N ILE A 328 1.83 -2.89 -15.67
CA ILE A 328 3.20 -2.38 -15.57
C ILE A 328 3.72 -2.07 -16.97
N LEU A 329 4.19 -0.85 -17.18
CA LEU A 329 4.49 -0.26 -18.49
C LEU A 329 5.96 0.17 -18.55
N PRO A 330 6.59 0.22 -19.73
CA PRO A 330 7.86 0.92 -19.89
C PRO A 330 7.67 2.43 -19.71
N THR A 331 8.65 3.11 -19.12
CA THR A 331 8.72 4.57 -19.15
C THR A 331 9.23 5.06 -20.52
N PRO A 332 8.80 6.26 -20.98
CA PRO A 332 9.30 6.86 -22.22
C PRO A 332 10.81 7.13 -22.27
#